data_AF-A0A7X9FIG6-F1
#
_entry.id   AF-A0A7X9FIG6-F1
#
_cell.length_a   1.000
_cell.length_b   1.000
_cell.length_c   1.000
_cell.angle_alpha   90.00
_cell.angle_beta   90.00
_cell.angle_gamma   90.00
#
_symmetry.space_group_name_H-M   'P 1'
#
loop_
_entity.id
_entity.type
_entity.pdbx_description
1 polymer ?
#
loop_
_entity_poly.entity_id
_entity_poly.type
_entity_poly.pdbx_seq_one_letter_code
_entity_poly.pdbx_strand_id
1 'polypeptide(L)'
;MTESRFYEAEPVVRDGVLTDVRLIREGKSRHLFGRAALPEERRLARTFVTDAPSPFFAGVLPVLLGSGLGAALADLLGAVPAGDELRPHPWVAVVDREIPVLEITGLRRDHADDSRVAWLDQPDPQAVVAGLSALVEATGRRLMVLPLSAYLRLDPGYYGAVRQGIEAVTTGQATPVRSPLIPFRDPFAACRYARFQSDPPRILLLTSRLFLSGEVTAACARLGAPCRYVEIGADEMDVEEFLSRVLAEVAGFRPDFVLTFNHLGMDREGALSDLLTRLELPLASWFA
;
A
#
# COMPACT_ATOMS: atom_id res chain seq x y z
N MET A 1 -19.47 9.91 -24.34
CA MET A 1 -18.66 9.87 -25.57
C MET A 1 -17.20 9.85 -25.14
N THR A 2 -16.60 8.67 -25.08
CA THR A 2 -15.24 8.48 -24.58
C THR A 2 -14.34 8.34 -25.80
N GLU A 3 -13.41 9.27 -25.99
CA GLU A 3 -12.41 9.17 -27.06
C GLU A 3 -11.75 7.78 -27.01
N SER A 4 -11.90 7.04 -28.10
CA SER A 4 -11.25 5.75 -28.29
C SER A 4 -9.74 5.97 -28.25
N ARG A 5 -9.10 5.35 -27.25
CA ARG A 5 -7.66 5.41 -27.01
C ARG A 5 -6.94 4.57 -28.05
N PHE A 6 -6.56 5.17 -29.16
CA PHE A 6 -5.68 4.52 -30.12
C PHE A 6 -4.23 4.81 -29.76
N TYR A 7 -3.61 3.90 -29.02
CA TYR A 7 -2.17 3.78 -28.95
C TYR A 7 -1.79 2.34 -29.33
N GLU A 8 -0.64 2.20 -29.98
CA GLU A 8 -0.03 0.90 -30.25
C GLU A 8 0.92 0.55 -29.11
N ALA A 9 1.16 -0.74 -28.89
CA ALA A 9 2.12 -1.21 -27.92
C ALA A 9 3.17 -2.11 -28.61
N GLU A 10 4.41 -2.02 -28.16
CA GLU A 10 5.53 -2.85 -28.62
C GLU A 10 6.24 -3.50 -27.43
N PRO A 11 6.64 -4.79 -27.54
CA PRO A 11 7.41 -5.45 -26.50
C PRO A 11 8.83 -4.88 -26.45
N VAL A 12 9.32 -4.63 -25.24
CA VAL A 12 10.73 -4.30 -25.00
C VAL A 12 11.42 -5.53 -24.41
N VAL A 13 12.10 -6.28 -25.26
CA VAL A 13 12.76 -7.53 -24.90
C VAL A 13 14.26 -7.29 -24.69
N ARG A 14 14.82 -7.86 -23.62
CA ARG A 14 16.27 -7.94 -23.38
C ARG A 14 16.62 -9.37 -23.03
N ASP A 15 17.64 -9.92 -23.69
CA ASP A 15 18.11 -11.29 -23.48
C ASP A 15 16.99 -12.35 -23.58
N GLY A 16 16.03 -12.11 -24.50
CA GLY A 16 14.87 -12.98 -24.70
C GLY A 16 13.75 -12.83 -23.67
N VAL A 17 13.89 -11.94 -22.68
CA VAL A 17 12.90 -11.70 -21.63
C VAL A 17 12.17 -10.37 -21.87
N LEU A 18 10.84 -10.37 -21.75
CA LEU A 18 10.05 -9.14 -21.77
C LEU A 18 10.40 -8.29 -20.53
N THR A 19 10.93 -7.10 -20.75
CA THR A 19 11.40 -6.21 -19.67
C THR A 19 10.55 -4.96 -19.49
N ASP A 20 9.76 -4.59 -20.51
CA ASP A 20 8.84 -3.47 -20.47
C ASP A 20 7.90 -3.51 -21.70
N VAL A 21 6.89 -2.64 -21.72
CA VAL A 21 6.05 -2.39 -22.89
C VAL A 21 6.20 -0.93 -23.31
N ARG A 22 6.46 -0.69 -24.59
CA ARG A 22 6.54 0.65 -25.15
C ARG A 22 5.21 1.01 -25.79
N LEU A 23 4.65 2.14 -25.40
CA LEU A 23 3.41 2.69 -25.90
C LEU A 23 3.71 3.75 -26.96
N ILE A 24 3.04 3.68 -28.11
CA ILE A 24 3.22 4.59 -29.24
C ILE A 24 1.89 5.28 -29.52
N ARG A 25 1.88 6.61 -29.42
CA ARG A 25 0.70 7.43 -29.74
C ARG A 25 1.14 8.65 -30.54
N GLU A 26 0.52 8.85 -31.71
CA GLU A 26 0.79 10.02 -32.57
C GLU A 26 2.29 10.22 -32.85
N GLY A 27 3.03 9.13 -33.09
CA GLY A 27 4.47 9.14 -33.33
C GLY A 27 5.35 9.39 -32.10
N LYS A 28 4.76 9.55 -30.91
CA LYS A 28 5.49 9.67 -29.64
C LYS A 28 5.52 8.33 -28.92
N SER A 29 6.71 7.87 -28.55
CA SER A 29 6.89 6.67 -27.75
C SER A 29 7.06 7.00 -26.26
N ARG A 30 6.40 6.24 -25.39
CA ARG A 30 6.62 6.26 -23.94
C ARG A 30 6.74 4.83 -23.43
N HIS A 31 7.59 4.64 -22.43
CA HIS A 31 7.71 3.36 -21.74
C HIS A 31 6.60 3.25 -20.68
N LEU A 32 5.99 2.07 -20.54
CA LEU A 32 4.94 1.83 -19.54
C LEU A 32 5.53 2.01 -18.14
N PHE A 33 6.64 1.32 -17.84
CA PHE A 33 7.39 1.51 -16.60
C PHE A 33 8.90 1.74 -16.80
N GLY A 34 9.43 1.48 -17.99
CA GLY A 34 10.87 1.60 -18.26
C GLY A 34 11.68 0.61 -17.42
N ARG A 35 12.80 1.07 -16.86
CA ARG A 35 13.68 0.22 -16.02
C ARG A 35 13.07 -0.14 -14.67
N ALA A 36 11.98 0.52 -14.27
CA ALA A 36 11.37 0.34 -12.96
C ALA A 36 10.22 -0.69 -12.94
N ALA A 37 9.90 -1.34 -14.07
CA ALA A 37 8.76 -2.25 -14.22
C ALA A 37 8.67 -3.31 -13.12
N LEU A 38 9.66 -4.22 -13.07
CA LEU A 38 9.67 -5.31 -12.11
C LEU A 38 9.85 -4.84 -10.65
N PRO A 39 10.76 -3.91 -10.32
CA PRO A 39 10.88 -3.41 -8.95
C PRO A 39 9.61 -2.74 -8.42
N GLU A 40 8.89 -1.94 -9.23
CA GLU A 40 7.68 -1.25 -8.80
C GLU A 40 6.54 -2.23 -8.52
N GLU A 41 6.30 -3.18 -9.44
CA GLU A 41 5.28 -4.22 -9.28
C GLU A 41 5.53 -5.10 -8.05
N ARG A 42 6.77 -5.58 -7.87
CA ARG A 42 7.14 -6.41 -6.72
C ARG A 42 7.04 -5.64 -5.40
N ARG A 43 7.42 -4.36 -5.40
CA ARG A 43 7.29 -3.51 -4.20
C ARG A 43 5.81 -3.36 -3.81
N LEU A 44 4.94 -3.15 -4.79
CA LEU A 44 3.49 -3.01 -4.56
C LEU A 44 2.87 -4.29 -4.00
N ALA A 45 3.21 -5.46 -4.55
CA ALA A 45 2.74 -6.74 -4.03
C ALA A 45 3.30 -7.02 -2.62
N ARG A 46 4.55 -6.65 -2.34
CA ARG A 46 5.13 -6.79 -0.99
C ARG A 46 4.38 -5.95 0.04
N THR A 47 4.03 -4.70 -0.27
CA THR A 47 3.21 -3.87 0.63
C THR A 47 1.90 -4.56 1.02
N PHE A 48 1.32 -5.37 0.12
CA PHE A 48 0.19 -6.21 0.48
C PHE A 48 0.60 -7.35 1.41
N VAL A 49 1.61 -8.15 1.02
CA VAL A 49 2.00 -9.39 1.71
C VAL A 49 2.60 -9.16 3.11
N THR A 50 3.28 -8.04 3.37
CA THR A 50 4.02 -7.79 4.62
C THR A 50 3.24 -7.03 5.70
N ASP A 51 2.21 -6.25 5.36
CA ASP A 51 1.58 -5.28 6.28
C ASP A 51 0.48 -5.84 7.23
N ALA A 52 0.36 -7.16 7.46
CA ALA A 52 -0.61 -7.76 8.41
C ALA A 52 -0.27 -9.22 8.76
N PRO A 53 -0.82 -9.84 9.84
CA PRO A 53 -0.87 -11.30 9.92
C PRO A 53 -1.55 -11.79 8.63
N SER A 54 -0.80 -12.54 7.81
CA SER A 54 -1.04 -12.82 6.38
C SER A 54 -2.38 -12.29 5.85
N PRO A 55 -2.40 -11.31 4.92
CA PRO A 55 -3.62 -10.64 4.43
C PRO A 55 -4.73 -11.60 3.98
N PHE A 56 -4.33 -12.81 3.57
CA PHE A 56 -5.19 -13.91 3.18
C PHE A 56 -6.05 -14.47 4.34
N PHE A 57 -5.60 -14.34 5.59
CA PHE A 57 -6.38 -14.60 6.81
C PHE A 57 -7.17 -13.38 7.29
N ALA A 58 -6.88 -12.18 6.79
CA ALA A 58 -7.44 -10.92 7.30
C ALA A 58 -8.74 -10.47 6.59
N GLY A 59 -9.31 -11.29 5.71
CA GLY A 59 -10.57 -10.95 5.02
C GLY A 59 -10.42 -9.80 4.02
N VAL A 60 -9.28 -9.72 3.33
CA VAL A 60 -9.00 -8.69 2.32
C VAL A 60 -8.94 -9.32 0.92
N LEU A 61 -9.41 -8.59 -0.09
CA LEU A 61 -9.28 -8.88 -1.51
C LEU A 61 -8.37 -7.81 -2.15
N PRO A 62 -7.13 -8.15 -2.56
CA PRO A 62 -6.28 -7.23 -3.29
C PRO A 62 -6.87 -6.93 -4.67
N VAL A 63 -6.84 -5.66 -5.06
CA VAL A 63 -7.31 -5.16 -6.35
C VAL A 63 -6.16 -4.47 -7.06
N LEU A 64 -5.57 -5.13 -8.06
CA LEU A 64 -4.56 -4.52 -8.92
C LEU A 64 -5.24 -3.57 -9.92
N LEU A 65 -4.86 -2.29 -9.93
CA LEU A 65 -5.25 -1.36 -11.00
C LEU A 65 -4.14 -1.34 -12.05
N GLY A 66 -4.40 -2.04 -13.15
CA GLY A 66 -3.40 -2.42 -14.14
C GLY A 66 -2.73 -3.75 -13.80
N SER A 67 -2.37 -4.52 -14.84
CA SER A 67 -1.69 -5.82 -14.68
C SER A 67 -0.18 -5.76 -14.91
N GLY A 68 0.31 -4.74 -15.63
CA GLY A 68 1.73 -4.54 -15.89
C GLY A 68 2.37 -5.71 -16.63
N LEU A 69 3.59 -6.09 -16.23
CA LEU A 69 4.28 -7.29 -16.69
C LEU A 69 3.87 -8.55 -15.92
N GLY A 70 3.05 -8.40 -14.87
CA GLY A 70 2.45 -9.51 -14.10
C GLY A 70 3.26 -9.96 -12.90
N ALA A 71 4.36 -9.28 -12.54
CA ALA A 71 5.16 -9.63 -11.37
C ALA A 71 4.37 -9.43 -10.07
N ALA A 72 3.54 -8.38 -10.00
CA ALA A 72 2.68 -8.15 -8.84
C ALA A 72 1.62 -9.26 -8.69
N LEU A 73 0.98 -9.65 -9.79
CA LEU A 73 -0.01 -10.73 -9.81
C LEU A 73 0.63 -12.07 -9.40
N ALA A 74 1.81 -12.38 -9.94
CA ALA A 74 2.54 -13.60 -9.60
C ALA A 74 2.92 -13.65 -8.12
N ASP A 75 3.45 -12.56 -7.56
CA ASP A 75 3.82 -12.50 -6.14
C ASP A 75 2.58 -12.64 -5.23
N LEU A 76 1.43 -12.05 -5.60
CA LEU A 76 0.17 -12.21 -4.85
C LEU A 76 -0.36 -13.65 -4.91
N LEU A 77 -0.36 -14.28 -6.08
CA LEU A 77 -0.81 -15.67 -6.24
C LEU A 77 0.12 -16.66 -5.53
N GLY A 78 1.44 -16.42 -5.54
CA GLY A 78 2.42 -17.24 -4.85
C GLY A 78 2.33 -17.15 -3.32
N ALA A 79 1.72 -16.10 -2.78
CA ALA A 79 1.49 -15.91 -1.36
C ALA A 79 0.18 -16.56 -0.86
N VAL A 80 -0.65 -17.11 -1.76
CA VAL A 80 -1.85 -17.88 -1.39
C VAL A 80 -1.43 -19.15 -0.64
N PRO A 81 -1.96 -19.41 0.58
CA PRO A 81 -1.61 -20.60 1.34
C PRO A 81 -1.94 -21.91 0.60
N ALA A 82 -1.03 -22.89 0.68
CA ALA A 82 -1.24 -24.21 0.11
C ALA A 82 -2.50 -24.89 0.68
N GLY A 83 -3.34 -25.44 -0.20
CA GLY A 83 -4.61 -26.10 0.16
C GLY A 83 -5.84 -25.19 0.14
N ASP A 84 -5.65 -23.87 0.02
CA ASP A 84 -6.72 -22.87 -0.04
C ASP A 84 -7.07 -22.44 -1.50
N GLU A 85 -6.38 -23.06 -2.47
CA GLU A 85 -6.55 -22.85 -3.92
C GLU A 85 -7.93 -23.27 -4.45
N LEU A 86 -8.65 -24.12 -3.72
CA LEU A 86 -9.97 -24.67 -4.08
C LEU A 86 -11.16 -23.85 -3.56
N ARG A 87 -10.92 -22.66 -3.00
CA ARG A 87 -12.02 -21.79 -2.57
C ARG A 87 -12.88 -21.36 -3.77
N PRO A 88 -14.20 -21.21 -3.58
CA PRO A 88 -15.13 -20.85 -4.65
C PRO A 88 -15.00 -19.39 -5.13
N HIS A 89 -14.04 -18.63 -4.61
CA HIS A 89 -13.92 -17.20 -4.83
C HIS A 89 -12.48 -16.79 -5.15
N PRO A 90 -12.28 -15.75 -5.98
CA PRO A 90 -10.96 -15.33 -6.44
C PRO A 90 -10.10 -14.80 -5.30
N TRP A 91 -8.79 -15.04 -5.34
CA TRP A 91 -7.84 -14.49 -4.38
C TRP A 91 -7.37 -13.08 -4.71
N VAL A 92 -7.38 -12.71 -5.99
CA VAL A 92 -6.96 -11.40 -6.48
C VAL A 92 -7.96 -10.89 -7.50
N ALA A 93 -8.27 -9.60 -7.47
CA ALA A 93 -8.98 -8.92 -8.55
C ALA A 93 -8.00 -8.08 -9.37
N VAL A 94 -8.12 -8.12 -10.70
CA VAL A 94 -7.29 -7.34 -11.62
C VAL A 94 -8.20 -6.48 -12.49
N VAL A 95 -8.01 -5.17 -12.41
CA VAL A 95 -8.70 -4.19 -13.25
C VAL A 95 -7.76 -3.76 -14.36
N ASP A 96 -7.94 -4.29 -15.55
CA ASP A 96 -7.13 -3.94 -16.71
C ASP A 96 -7.94 -4.10 -18.01
N ARG A 97 -8.00 -3.05 -18.81
CA ARG A 97 -8.69 -3.04 -20.11
C ARG A 97 -7.77 -2.66 -21.27
N GLU A 98 -6.46 -2.61 -21.02
CA GLU A 98 -5.46 -2.17 -21.99
C GLU A 98 -5.10 -3.31 -22.94
N ILE A 99 -5.97 -3.58 -23.91
CA ILE A 99 -5.82 -4.70 -24.87
C ILE A 99 -4.42 -4.77 -25.49
N PRO A 100 -3.81 -3.68 -26.02
CA PRO A 100 -2.48 -3.77 -26.62
C PRO A 100 -1.38 -4.23 -25.65
N VAL A 101 -1.50 -3.88 -24.36
CA VAL A 101 -0.58 -4.34 -23.31
C VAL A 101 -0.84 -5.80 -22.98
N LEU A 102 -2.10 -6.18 -22.79
CA LEU A 102 -2.50 -7.55 -22.45
C LEU A 102 -2.15 -8.57 -23.54
N GLU A 103 -2.22 -8.19 -24.81
CA GLU A 103 -1.82 -9.04 -25.94
C GLU A 103 -0.31 -9.33 -25.94
N ILE A 104 0.51 -8.33 -25.57
CA ILE A 104 1.97 -8.48 -25.46
C ILE A 104 2.36 -9.31 -24.23
N THR A 105 1.74 -9.04 -23.09
CA THR A 105 2.12 -9.68 -21.83
C THR A 105 1.52 -11.08 -21.68
N GLY A 106 0.44 -11.37 -22.40
CA GLY A 106 -0.26 -12.65 -22.35
C GLY A 106 -1.08 -12.89 -21.07
N LEU A 107 -0.99 -11.99 -20.07
CA LEU A 107 -1.50 -12.23 -18.72
C LEU A 107 -2.99 -12.60 -18.67
N ARG A 108 -3.82 -11.89 -19.45
CA ARG A 108 -5.26 -12.16 -19.49
C ARG A 108 -5.58 -13.54 -20.04
N ARG A 109 -4.81 -14.01 -21.02
CA ARG A 109 -4.95 -15.34 -21.63
C ARG A 109 -4.40 -16.42 -20.70
N ASP A 110 -3.21 -16.19 -20.16
CA ASP A 110 -2.49 -17.18 -19.34
C ASP A 110 -3.19 -17.43 -18.00
N HIS A 111 -3.97 -16.46 -17.49
CA HIS A 111 -4.84 -16.59 -16.33
C HIS A 111 -6.34 -16.59 -16.67
N ALA A 112 -6.72 -16.97 -17.89
CA ALA A 112 -8.14 -16.95 -18.29
C ALA A 112 -9.00 -17.94 -17.51
N ASP A 113 -8.45 -19.10 -17.20
CA ASP A 113 -9.12 -20.19 -16.48
C ASP A 113 -8.65 -20.31 -15.01
N ASP A 114 -7.81 -19.38 -14.54
CA ASP A 114 -7.34 -19.36 -13.15
C ASP A 114 -8.43 -18.75 -12.25
N SER A 115 -9.21 -19.61 -11.60
CA SER A 115 -10.31 -19.22 -10.70
C SER A 115 -9.85 -18.37 -9.51
N ARG A 116 -8.55 -18.32 -9.23
CA ARG A 116 -7.96 -17.45 -8.19
C ARG A 116 -7.90 -15.99 -8.64
N VAL A 117 -8.15 -15.67 -9.91
CA VAL A 117 -8.09 -14.31 -10.45
C VAL A 117 -9.45 -13.88 -10.98
N ALA A 118 -9.96 -12.74 -10.50
CA ALA A 118 -11.09 -12.06 -11.11
C ALA A 118 -10.62 -10.93 -12.02
N TRP A 119 -10.84 -11.08 -13.33
CA TRP A 119 -10.56 -10.05 -14.32
C TRP A 119 -11.75 -9.11 -14.51
N LEU A 120 -11.49 -7.80 -14.42
CA LEU A 120 -12.45 -6.73 -14.69
C LEU A 120 -11.89 -5.81 -15.78
N ASP A 121 -12.34 -6.03 -17.01
CA ASP A 121 -11.89 -5.36 -18.23
C ASP A 121 -12.99 -4.47 -18.85
N GLN A 122 -14.06 -4.21 -18.12
CA GLN A 122 -15.20 -3.44 -18.61
C GLN A 122 -14.80 -2.00 -18.96
N PRO A 123 -15.27 -1.43 -20.08
CA PRO A 123 -14.90 -0.08 -20.50
C PRO A 123 -15.49 1.02 -19.60
N ASP A 124 -16.56 0.71 -18.87
CA ASP A 124 -17.22 1.61 -17.93
C ASP A 124 -16.69 1.42 -16.50
N PRO A 125 -16.09 2.45 -15.87
CA PRO A 125 -15.66 2.41 -14.48
C PRO A 125 -16.76 1.98 -13.50
N GLN A 126 -18.02 2.36 -13.74
CA GLN A 126 -19.12 2.02 -12.83
C GLN A 126 -19.41 0.52 -12.87
N ALA A 127 -19.35 -0.10 -14.05
CA ALA A 127 -19.49 -1.55 -14.20
C ALA A 127 -18.38 -2.32 -13.48
N VAL A 128 -17.13 -1.82 -13.52
CA VAL A 128 -16.01 -2.40 -12.76
C VAL A 128 -16.27 -2.32 -11.26
N VAL A 129 -16.67 -1.15 -10.75
CA VAL A 129 -16.97 -0.95 -9.33
C VAL A 129 -18.12 -1.85 -8.88
N ALA A 130 -19.17 -2.01 -9.69
CA ALA A 130 -20.27 -2.93 -9.40
C ALA A 130 -19.80 -4.40 -9.33
N GLY A 131 -18.93 -4.82 -10.25
CA GLY A 131 -18.32 -6.16 -10.19
C GLY A 131 -17.49 -6.38 -8.93
N LEU A 132 -16.71 -5.39 -8.51
CA LEU A 132 -15.96 -5.43 -7.26
C LEU A 132 -16.89 -5.47 -6.03
N SER A 133 -17.98 -4.70 -6.02
CA SER A 133 -19.00 -4.76 -4.98
C SER A 133 -19.64 -6.15 -4.86
N ALA A 134 -19.96 -6.78 -5.99
CA ALA A 134 -20.48 -8.16 -5.99
C ALA A 134 -19.48 -9.17 -5.39
N LEU A 135 -18.18 -8.99 -5.62
CA LEU A 135 -17.14 -9.81 -4.97
C LEU A 135 -17.06 -9.56 -3.46
N VAL A 136 -17.22 -8.31 -3.02
CA VAL A 136 -17.31 -7.99 -1.58
C VAL A 136 -18.53 -8.67 -0.96
N GLU A 137 -19.70 -8.60 -1.60
CA GLU A 137 -20.93 -9.24 -1.12
C GLU A 137 -20.80 -10.77 -1.06
N ALA A 138 -20.25 -11.39 -2.10
CA ALA A 138 -20.09 -12.84 -2.17
C ALA A 138 -19.06 -13.37 -1.16
N THR A 139 -18.00 -12.60 -0.89
CA THR A 139 -16.88 -13.10 -0.08
C THR A 139 -16.80 -12.54 1.33
N GLY A 140 -17.53 -11.46 1.61
CA GLY A 140 -17.39 -10.68 2.84
C GLY A 140 -16.03 -9.98 3.00
N ARG A 141 -15.16 -10.04 1.98
CA ARG A 141 -13.81 -9.45 2.03
C ARG A 141 -13.83 -7.98 1.66
N ARG A 142 -12.92 -7.21 2.24
CA ARG A 142 -12.73 -5.78 1.94
C ARG A 142 -11.75 -5.59 0.80
N LEU A 143 -11.96 -4.57 -0.03
CA LEU A 143 -11.07 -4.26 -1.15
C LEU A 143 -9.83 -3.53 -0.65
N MET A 144 -8.65 -3.93 -1.13
CA MET A 144 -7.40 -3.18 -0.96
C MET A 144 -6.82 -2.84 -2.33
N VAL A 145 -6.81 -1.55 -2.65
CA VAL A 145 -6.36 -1.08 -3.96
C VAL A 145 -4.83 -1.05 -4.02
N LEU A 146 -4.29 -1.71 -5.03
CA LEU A 146 -2.88 -1.74 -5.38
C LEU A 146 -2.71 -1.04 -6.74
N PRO A 147 -2.49 0.29 -6.76
CA PRO A 147 -2.41 1.03 -8.00
C PRO A 147 -1.02 0.93 -8.63
N LEU A 148 -0.94 0.47 -9.88
CA LEU A 148 0.27 0.63 -10.68
C LEU A 148 0.30 2.04 -11.28
N SER A 149 1.32 2.82 -10.92
CA SER A 149 1.39 4.25 -11.26
C SER A 149 1.33 4.52 -12.76
N ALA A 150 1.86 3.60 -13.58
CA ALA A 150 1.80 3.69 -15.03
C ALA A 150 0.38 3.76 -15.58
N TYR A 151 -0.54 2.96 -15.02
CA TYR A 151 -1.92 2.89 -15.49
C TYR A 151 -2.73 4.14 -15.11
N LEU A 152 -2.46 4.71 -13.93
CA LEU A 152 -3.02 6.01 -13.55
C LEU A 152 -2.56 7.15 -14.48
N ARG A 153 -1.37 7.05 -15.08
CA ARG A 153 -0.87 8.02 -16.07
C ARG A 153 -1.38 7.71 -17.48
N LEU A 154 -1.58 6.43 -17.78
CA LEU A 154 -2.05 5.95 -19.07
C LEU A 154 -3.45 6.46 -19.36
N ASP A 155 -4.33 6.33 -18.37
CA ASP A 155 -5.57 7.08 -18.37
C ASP A 155 -6.04 7.44 -16.95
N PRO A 156 -5.78 8.70 -16.54
CA PRO A 156 -6.19 9.20 -15.24
C PRO A 156 -7.71 9.22 -15.05
N GLY A 157 -8.50 9.38 -16.12
CA GLY A 157 -9.96 9.48 -16.04
C GLY A 157 -10.61 8.16 -15.67
N TYR A 158 -10.24 7.08 -16.36
CA TYR A 158 -10.78 5.75 -16.10
C TYR A 158 -10.25 5.15 -14.80
N TYR A 159 -8.93 5.05 -14.65
CA TYR A 159 -8.34 4.41 -13.47
C TYR A 159 -8.54 5.26 -12.21
N GLY A 160 -8.59 6.60 -12.35
CA GLY A 160 -8.97 7.50 -11.28
C GLY A 160 -10.43 7.31 -10.84
N ALA A 161 -11.37 7.20 -11.79
CA ALA A 161 -12.78 6.95 -11.49
C ALA A 161 -13.00 5.60 -10.80
N VAL A 162 -12.34 4.53 -11.26
CA VAL A 162 -12.40 3.22 -10.57
C VAL A 162 -11.87 3.33 -9.15
N ARG A 163 -10.70 3.96 -8.95
CA ARG A 163 -10.10 4.14 -7.63
C ARG A 163 -11.04 4.91 -6.67
N GLN A 164 -11.63 5.99 -7.14
CA GLN A 164 -12.59 6.79 -6.37
C GLN A 164 -13.85 5.99 -6.03
N GLY A 165 -14.37 5.20 -6.99
CA GLY A 165 -15.52 4.33 -6.76
C GLY A 165 -15.25 3.26 -5.69
N ILE A 166 -14.07 2.65 -5.70
CA ILE A 166 -13.66 1.68 -4.66
C ILE A 166 -13.58 2.35 -3.29
N GLU A 167 -13.04 3.58 -3.21
CA GLU A 167 -12.99 4.35 -1.97
C GLU A 167 -14.39 4.65 -1.42
N ALA A 168 -15.34 5.02 -2.28
CA ALA A 168 -16.74 5.23 -1.89
C ALA A 168 -17.42 3.95 -1.37
N VAL A 169 -17.14 2.79 -1.99
CA VAL A 169 -17.60 1.47 -1.52
C VAL A 169 -17.00 1.13 -0.14
N THR A 170 -15.72 1.45 0.07
CA THR A 170 -14.97 1.07 1.28
C THR A 170 -15.30 1.99 2.47
N THR A 171 -15.61 3.26 2.24
CA THR A 171 -15.89 4.27 3.29
C THR A 171 -17.35 4.33 3.72
N GLY A 172 -18.24 3.51 3.14
CA GLY A 172 -19.63 3.39 3.58
C GLY A 172 -20.55 4.53 3.12
N GLN A 173 -20.21 5.26 2.05
CA GLN A 173 -21.13 6.23 1.41
C GLN A 173 -22.11 5.58 0.43
N ALA A 174 -22.11 4.25 0.32
CA ALA A 174 -23.14 3.47 -0.38
C ALA A 174 -24.14 2.84 0.62
N THR A 175 -25.44 2.96 0.33
CA THR A 175 -26.59 2.45 1.10
C THR A 175 -26.45 0.95 1.46
N PRO A 176 -26.86 0.50 2.67
CA PRO A 176 -26.31 -0.71 3.30
C PRO A 176 -27.02 -2.00 2.90
N VAL A 177 -26.25 -3.08 2.69
CA VAL A 177 -26.73 -4.45 2.89
C VAL A 177 -26.08 -5.00 4.16
N ARG A 178 -26.94 -5.44 5.08
CA ARG A 178 -26.61 -5.91 6.42
C ARG A 178 -25.80 -7.21 6.35
N SER A 179 -24.57 -7.17 6.86
CA SER A 179 -23.87 -8.35 7.37
C SER A 179 -23.39 -8.05 8.80
N PRO A 180 -23.53 -8.98 9.76
CA PRO A 180 -23.04 -8.77 11.11
C PRO A 180 -21.53 -9.03 11.12
N LEU A 181 -20.73 -8.05 10.70
CA LEU A 181 -19.27 -8.18 10.72
C LEU A 181 -18.61 -7.00 11.43
N ILE A 182 -17.64 -7.38 12.27
CA ILE A 182 -16.82 -6.56 13.16
C ILE A 182 -16.31 -5.30 12.43
N PRO A 183 -16.42 -4.10 13.03
CA PRO A 183 -16.01 -2.85 12.39
C PRO A 183 -14.53 -2.89 11.98
N PHE A 184 -14.24 -2.32 10.81
CA PHE A 184 -12.87 -2.02 10.38
C PHE A 184 -12.22 -1.10 11.42
N ARG A 185 -11.13 -1.55 12.04
CA ARG A 185 -10.14 -0.65 12.59
C ARG A 185 -9.17 -0.35 11.46
N ASP A 186 -9.08 0.91 11.03
CA ASP A 186 -7.86 1.38 10.39
C ASP A 186 -6.69 0.92 11.31
N PRO A 187 -5.67 0.21 10.79
CA PRO A 187 -4.57 -0.31 11.61
C PRO A 187 -3.86 0.82 12.36
N PHE A 188 -3.94 2.05 11.84
CA PHE A 188 -3.50 3.28 12.48
C PHE A 188 -4.59 4.01 13.25
N ALA A 189 -5.87 3.63 13.19
CA ALA A 189 -6.95 4.32 13.92
C ALA A 189 -6.79 4.19 15.43
N ALA A 190 -6.17 3.10 15.91
CA ALA A 190 -5.78 3.00 17.31
C ALA A 190 -4.72 4.05 17.70
N CYS A 191 -3.93 4.48 16.71
CA CYS A 191 -2.79 5.38 16.84
C CYS A 191 -3.12 6.84 16.46
N ARG A 192 -4.24 7.10 15.77
CA ARG A 192 -4.79 8.44 15.52
C ARG A 192 -5.69 8.85 16.68
N TYR A 193 -5.22 9.79 17.48
CA TYR A 193 -5.97 10.32 18.61
C TYR A 193 -5.61 11.77 18.84
N ALA A 194 -6.50 12.49 19.53
CA ALA A 194 -6.23 13.85 19.99
C ALA A 194 -4.95 13.85 20.84
N ARG A 195 -3.93 14.57 20.37
CA ARG A 195 -2.64 14.73 21.05
C ARG A 195 -2.72 15.88 22.04
N PHE A 196 -1.74 15.94 22.94
CA PHE A 196 -1.57 17.01 23.94
C PHE A 196 -2.80 17.17 24.86
N GLN A 197 -3.42 16.05 25.22
CA GLN A 197 -4.57 16.01 26.14
C GLN A 197 -4.15 15.91 27.61
N SER A 198 -2.87 15.67 27.87
CA SER A 198 -2.28 15.59 29.20
C SER A 198 -1.21 16.65 29.39
N ASP A 199 -1.12 17.20 30.60
CA ASP A 199 -0.03 18.05 31.05
C ASP A 199 0.67 17.35 32.24
N PRO A 200 1.95 16.97 32.11
CA PRO A 200 2.83 17.14 30.94
C PRO A 200 2.56 16.18 29.77
N PRO A 201 2.98 16.53 28.54
CA PRO A 201 2.79 15.68 27.35
C PRO A 201 3.66 14.42 27.40
N ARG A 202 3.20 13.37 26.70
CA ARG A 202 3.92 12.10 26.57
C ARG A 202 4.90 12.15 25.40
N ILE A 203 6.13 11.75 25.65
CA ILE A 203 7.25 11.94 24.72
C ILE A 203 7.80 10.59 24.28
N LEU A 204 7.86 10.36 22.96
CA LEU A 204 8.63 9.24 22.40
C LEU A 204 9.95 9.76 21.87
N LEU A 205 11.06 9.38 22.51
CA LEU A 205 12.39 9.79 22.13
C LEU A 205 13.02 8.78 21.16
N LEU A 206 13.44 9.24 19.97
CA LEU A 206 14.30 8.48 19.07
C LEU A 206 15.77 8.81 19.37
N THR A 207 16.59 7.80 19.62
CA THR A 207 17.99 8.01 20.01
C THR A 207 18.92 6.92 19.50
N SER A 208 20.14 7.27 19.10
CA SER A 208 21.19 6.34 18.70
C SER A 208 22.35 6.38 19.70
N ARG A 209 22.20 5.77 20.88
CA ARG A 209 23.25 5.66 21.95
C ARG A 209 24.22 6.86 22.11
N LEU A 210 23.72 8.10 22.10
CA LEU A 210 24.56 9.27 22.37
C LEU A 210 24.30 9.79 23.80
N PHE A 211 25.33 10.43 24.35
CA PHE A 211 25.46 10.95 25.72
C PHE A 211 24.23 11.73 26.27
N LEU A 212 23.39 12.27 25.39
CA LEU A 212 22.22 13.11 25.71
C LEU A 212 20.99 12.34 26.20
N SER A 213 20.94 11.01 26.06
CA SER A 213 19.78 10.21 26.51
C SER A 213 19.55 10.30 28.02
N GLY A 214 20.62 10.36 28.82
CA GLY A 214 20.55 10.46 30.27
C GLY A 214 20.02 11.81 30.76
N GLU A 215 20.46 12.90 30.14
CA GLU A 215 20.03 14.26 30.52
C GLU A 215 18.56 14.50 30.19
N VAL A 216 18.10 14.01 29.03
CA VAL A 216 16.70 14.09 28.62
C VAL A 216 15.83 13.26 29.53
N THR A 217 16.25 12.04 29.85
CA THR A 217 15.52 11.18 30.80
C THR A 217 15.41 11.86 32.17
N ALA A 218 16.50 12.45 32.66
CA ALA A 218 16.51 13.19 33.92
C ALA A 218 15.63 14.45 33.87
N ALA A 219 15.61 15.17 32.74
CA ALA A 219 14.76 16.33 32.53
C ALA A 219 13.27 15.94 32.51
N CYS A 220 12.90 14.91 31.75
CA CYS A 220 11.55 14.36 31.74
C CYS A 220 11.11 13.92 33.13
N ALA A 221 11.98 13.23 33.88
CA ALA A 221 11.69 12.83 35.26
C ALA A 221 11.46 14.03 36.19
N ARG A 222 12.29 15.08 36.12
CA ARG A 222 12.10 16.32 36.91
C ARG A 222 10.81 17.06 36.57
N LEU A 223 10.46 17.07 35.28
CA LEU A 223 9.24 17.72 34.79
C LEU A 223 7.98 16.86 35.00
N GLY A 224 8.14 15.61 35.46
CA GLY A 224 7.04 14.64 35.52
C GLY A 224 6.53 14.19 34.15
N ALA A 225 7.23 14.51 33.06
CA ALA A 225 6.84 14.19 31.69
C ALA A 225 7.04 12.70 31.41
N PRO A 226 5.97 11.94 31.06
CA PRO A 226 6.12 10.54 30.69
C PRO A 226 6.95 10.44 29.42
N CYS A 227 8.03 9.68 29.46
CA CYS A 227 8.96 9.53 28.35
C CYS A 227 9.30 8.06 28.13
N ARG A 228 9.21 7.60 26.88
CA ARG A 228 9.78 6.34 26.42
C ARG A 228 10.79 6.60 25.32
N TYR A 229 11.65 5.63 25.05
CA TYR A 229 12.66 5.75 24.01
C TYR A 229 12.67 4.53 23.10
N VAL A 230 12.96 4.79 21.82
CA VAL A 230 13.27 3.77 20.82
C VAL A 230 14.71 3.99 20.40
N GLU A 231 15.52 2.95 20.59
CA GLU A 231 16.91 2.98 20.20
C GLU A 231 17.05 2.67 18.71
N ILE A 232 17.66 3.61 17.99
CA ILE A 232 18.14 3.43 16.63
C ILE A 232 19.49 2.71 16.77
N GLY A 233 19.54 1.43 16.41
CA GLY A 233 20.75 0.61 16.52
C GLY A 233 21.96 1.29 15.88
N ALA A 234 23.14 1.09 16.47
CA ALA A 234 24.40 1.67 16.00
C ALA A 234 24.93 0.98 14.72
N ASP A 235 24.52 -0.26 14.48
CA ASP A 235 24.82 -1.05 13.28
C ASP A 235 23.57 -1.13 12.39
N GLU A 236 23.73 -1.50 11.11
CA GLU A 236 22.73 -1.65 10.04
C GLU A 236 21.41 -2.30 10.52
N MET A 237 20.60 -1.55 11.26
CA MET A 237 19.29 -1.98 11.70
C MET A 237 18.39 -1.88 10.48
N ASP A 238 17.71 -2.99 10.18
CA ASP A 238 16.73 -3.02 9.11
C ASP A 238 15.69 -1.92 9.35
N VAL A 239 15.49 -1.08 8.33
CA VAL A 239 14.51 0.01 8.36
C VAL A 239 13.12 -0.54 8.69
N GLU A 240 12.81 -1.76 8.25
CA GLU A 240 11.54 -2.42 8.54
C GLU A 240 11.37 -2.76 10.04
N GLU A 241 12.43 -3.27 10.67
CA GLU A 241 12.43 -3.58 12.10
C GLU A 241 12.31 -2.30 12.94
N PHE A 242 13.01 -1.24 12.52
CA PHE A 242 12.92 0.08 13.15
C PHE A 242 11.49 0.61 13.15
N LEU A 243 10.86 0.67 11.96
CA LEU A 243 9.52 1.21 11.80
C LEU A 243 8.48 0.38 12.56
N SER A 244 8.63 -0.95 12.58
CA SER A 244 7.77 -1.85 13.36
C SER A 244 7.84 -1.56 14.86
N ARG A 245 9.04 -1.32 15.40
CA ARG A 245 9.23 -0.93 16.81
C ARG A 245 8.60 0.43 17.12
N VAL A 246 8.79 1.42 16.24
CA VAL A 246 8.15 2.74 16.39
C VAL A 246 6.64 2.62 16.42
N LEU A 247 6.05 1.84 15.51
CA LEU A 247 4.61 1.62 15.45
C LEU A 247 4.07 0.94 16.72
N ALA A 248 4.77 -0.08 17.23
CA ALA A 248 4.40 -0.78 18.46
C ALA A 248 4.41 0.17 19.68
N GLU A 249 5.43 1.01 19.81
CA GLU A 249 5.49 2.01 20.89
C GLU A 249 4.40 3.07 20.74
N VAL A 250 4.11 3.54 19.53
CA VAL A 250 3.01 4.50 19.32
C VAL A 250 1.66 3.90 19.70
N ALA A 251 1.41 2.63 19.38
CA ALA A 251 0.19 1.93 19.73
C ALA A 251 0.04 1.71 21.25
N GLY A 252 1.13 1.33 21.94
CA GLY A 252 1.11 0.99 23.36
C GLY A 252 1.24 2.19 24.30
N PHE A 253 2.19 3.08 24.04
CA PHE A 253 2.50 4.24 24.89
C PHE A 253 1.61 5.45 24.58
N ARG A 254 1.22 5.55 23.31
CA ARG A 254 0.44 6.66 22.78
C ARG A 254 1.11 8.05 23.00
N PRO A 255 2.29 8.34 22.43
CA PRO A 255 2.95 9.63 22.61
C PRO A 255 2.18 10.81 21.99
N ASP A 256 2.37 12.00 22.53
CA ASP A 256 1.82 13.24 21.96
C ASP A 256 2.71 13.80 20.85
N PHE A 257 4.02 13.57 20.93
CA PHE A 257 4.98 13.87 19.88
C PHE A 257 6.22 12.97 19.97
N VAL A 258 6.98 12.94 18.87
CA VAL A 258 8.29 12.31 18.80
C VAL A 258 9.36 13.37 18.98
N LEU A 259 10.34 13.10 19.84
CA LEU A 259 11.55 13.91 19.99
C LEU A 259 12.73 13.18 19.33
N THR A 260 13.52 13.89 18.55
CA THR A 260 14.82 13.41 18.07
C THR A 260 15.88 14.50 18.21
N PHE A 261 17.15 14.09 18.22
CA PHE A 261 18.32 14.96 18.24
C PHE A 261 18.98 14.97 16.87
N ASN A 262 19.34 16.14 16.33
CA ASN A 262 20.10 16.23 15.08
C ASN A 262 19.52 15.40 13.92
N HIS A 263 18.20 15.22 13.86
CA HIS A 263 17.50 14.35 12.91
C HIS A 263 17.89 12.87 12.93
N LEU A 264 18.43 12.37 14.05
CA LEU A 264 18.74 10.95 14.21
C LEU A 264 17.47 10.12 14.00
N GLY A 265 17.56 9.13 13.11
CA GLY A 265 16.43 8.29 12.71
C GLY A 265 15.60 8.83 11.54
N MET A 266 15.87 10.03 11.03
CA MET A 266 15.37 10.42 9.71
C MET A 266 16.23 9.74 8.65
N ASP A 267 15.64 8.78 7.94
CA ASP A 267 16.26 8.10 6.82
C ASP A 267 16.25 8.99 5.57
N ARG A 268 17.25 8.83 4.69
CA ARG A 268 17.34 9.61 3.43
C ARG A 268 16.16 9.36 2.48
N GLU A 269 15.49 8.23 2.65
CA GLU A 269 14.39 7.77 1.80
C GLU A 269 13.02 8.23 2.30
N GLY A 270 12.95 8.81 3.52
CA GLY A 270 11.75 9.42 4.07
C GLY A 270 10.75 8.45 4.72
N ALA A 271 11.11 7.18 4.91
CA ALA A 271 10.23 6.15 5.46
C ALA A 271 9.71 6.46 6.88
N LEU A 272 10.56 7.02 7.76
CA LEU A 272 10.08 7.49 9.07
C LEU A 272 9.13 8.68 8.91
N SER A 273 9.43 9.61 8.01
CA SER A 273 8.58 10.78 7.79
C SER A 273 7.21 10.40 7.24
N ASP A 274 7.17 9.42 6.34
CA ASP A 274 5.93 8.86 5.79
C ASP A 274 5.12 8.16 6.89
N LEU A 275 5.77 7.37 7.75
CA LEU A 275 5.11 6.72 8.88
C LEU A 275 4.50 7.76 9.84
N LEU A 276 5.26 8.76 10.27
CA LEU A 276 4.79 9.80 11.18
C LEU A 276 3.65 10.63 10.58
N THR A 277 3.72 10.90 9.28
CA THR A 277 2.63 11.58 8.54
C THR A 277 1.35 10.75 8.54
N ARG A 278 1.44 9.44 8.27
CA ARG A 278 0.30 8.52 8.34
C ARG A 278 -0.27 8.43 9.75
N LEU A 279 0.56 8.57 10.79
CA LEU A 279 0.15 8.54 12.19
C LEU A 279 -0.40 9.88 12.70
N GLU A 280 -0.32 10.96 11.92
CA GLU A 280 -0.56 12.33 12.38
C GLU A 280 0.22 12.65 13.67
N LEU A 281 1.46 12.16 13.74
CA LEU A 281 2.31 12.24 14.93
C LEU A 281 3.37 13.34 14.72
N PRO A 282 3.32 14.46 15.47
CA PRO A 282 4.29 15.53 15.34
C PRO A 282 5.71 15.06 15.67
N LEU A 283 6.69 15.61 14.93
CA LEU A 283 8.11 15.42 15.18
C LEU A 283 8.74 16.75 15.65
N ALA A 284 9.41 16.71 16.79
CA ALA A 284 10.30 17.76 17.27
C ALA A 284 11.75 17.29 17.09
N SER A 285 12.55 18.08 16.38
CA SER A 285 13.99 17.85 16.26
C SER A 285 14.73 18.95 17.04
N TRP A 286 15.53 18.55 18.02
CA TRP A 286 16.37 19.48 18.78
C TRP A 286 17.81 19.46 18.23
N PHE A 287 18.28 20.64 17.88
CA PHE A 287 19.68 20.93 17.58
C PHE A 287 20.34 21.55 18.81
N ALA A 288 21.38 20.89 19.31
CA ALA A 288 22.25 21.39 20.37
C ALA A 288 23.52 21.99 19.78
#